data_AF-A0A8S3PV80-F1
#
_entry.id   AF-A0A8S3PV80-F1
#
_cell.length_a   1.000
_cell.length_b   1.000
_cell.length_c   1.000
_cell.angle_alpha   90.00
_cell.angle_beta   90.00
_cell.angle_gamma   90.00
#
_symmetry.space_group_name_H-M   'P 1'
#
loop_
_entity.id
_entity.type
_entity.pdbx_description
1 polymer ?
#
loop_
_entity_poly.entity_id
_entity_poly.type
_entity_poly.pdbx_seq_one_letter_code
_entity_poly.pdbx_strand_id
1 'polypeptide(L)'
;MIARACLVQVDDQCHDEAKPAAMKRDEKHVQDLIVYITENMTNPFDVDNHPRQLINISTGLHASHDIEESLLKSVETGRTRMKIFVESSLSTDKAVSTSLSAARELISSFYDPKDMKDKFASSHVDLNKLRVKLATCKDTSLLRLKPSKPALKEHVLRSCLQTNIWMSSHLDHPNPLFPYEYGWKKSSHGPDPVYF
;
A
#
# COMPACT_ATOMS: atom_id res chain seq x y z
N MET A 1 67.67 -21.52 -45.48
CA MET A 1 66.38 -22.01 -44.95
C MET A 1 66.42 -21.90 -43.43
N ILE A 2 65.92 -20.80 -42.86
CA ILE A 2 65.58 -20.71 -41.43
C ILE A 2 64.33 -19.84 -41.34
N ALA A 3 63.18 -20.48 -41.10
CA ALA A 3 61.91 -19.82 -40.87
C ALA A 3 61.87 -19.32 -39.42
N ARG A 4 61.68 -18.01 -39.24
CA ARG A 4 61.41 -17.42 -37.91
C ARG A 4 59.90 -17.52 -37.67
N ALA A 5 59.50 -18.47 -36.84
CA ALA A 5 58.14 -18.57 -36.32
C ALA A 5 57.89 -17.38 -35.37
N CYS A 6 56.94 -16.51 -35.75
CA CYS A 6 56.39 -15.49 -34.87
C CYS A 6 55.48 -16.19 -33.86
N LEU A 7 55.99 -16.48 -32.66
CA LEU A 7 55.17 -16.80 -31.51
C LEU A 7 54.49 -15.50 -31.07
N VAL A 8 53.19 -15.39 -31.33
CA VAL A 8 52.34 -14.37 -30.73
C VAL A 8 52.27 -14.69 -29.24
N GLN A 9 52.93 -13.87 -28.42
CA GLN A 9 52.75 -13.89 -26.98
C GLN A 9 51.31 -13.45 -26.70
N VAL A 10 50.50 -14.38 -26.20
CA VAL A 10 49.22 -14.04 -25.57
C VAL A 10 49.58 -13.29 -24.30
N ASP A 11 49.37 -11.97 -24.32
CA ASP A 11 49.54 -11.11 -23.16
C ASP A 11 48.53 -11.56 -22.10
N ASP A 12 49.02 -12.22 -21.05
CA ASP A 12 48.23 -12.56 -19.86
C ASP A 12 48.05 -11.27 -19.05
N GLN A 13 47.32 -10.32 -19.64
CA GLN A 13 47.04 -9.02 -19.03
C GLN A 13 46.07 -9.24 -17.87
N CYS A 14 46.65 -9.32 -16.67
CA CYS A 14 45.93 -9.21 -15.42
C CYS A 14 45.05 -7.95 -15.48
N HIS A 15 43.72 -8.16 -15.40
CA HIS A 15 42.70 -7.12 -15.54
C HIS A 15 43.03 -5.93 -14.63
N ASP A 16 42.81 -4.70 -15.09
CA ASP A 16 43.19 -3.47 -14.34
C ASP A 16 42.64 -3.43 -12.90
N GLU A 17 41.50 -4.10 -12.67
CA GLU A 17 40.86 -4.23 -11.35
C GLU A 17 41.54 -5.24 -10.42
N ALA A 18 42.28 -6.20 -10.95
CA ALA A 18 43.08 -7.15 -10.17
C ALA A 18 44.45 -6.58 -9.75
N LYS A 19 44.75 -5.33 -10.14
CA LYS A 19 45.97 -4.64 -9.71
C LYS A 19 45.89 -4.32 -8.21
N PRO A 20 46.98 -4.49 -7.43
CA PRO A 20 46.98 -4.29 -5.98
C PRO A 20 46.46 -2.91 -5.52
N ALA A 21 46.69 -1.87 -6.32
CA ALA A 21 46.21 -0.51 -6.02
C ALA A 21 44.68 -0.36 -6.17
N ALA A 22 44.05 -1.10 -7.09
CA ALA A 22 42.60 -1.14 -7.24
C ALA A 22 41.98 -1.93 -6.08
N MET A 23 42.51 -3.13 -5.81
CA MET A 23 42.06 -3.97 -4.69
C MET A 23 42.12 -3.24 -3.34
N LYS A 24 43.20 -2.50 -3.06
CA LYS A 24 43.34 -1.74 -1.81
C LYS A 24 42.33 -0.58 -1.69
N ARG A 25 41.93 0.01 -2.83
CA ARG A 25 40.90 1.06 -2.86
C ARG A 25 39.52 0.46 -2.60
N ASP A 26 39.23 -0.67 -3.21
CA ASP A 26 37.95 -1.36 -3.04
C ASP A 26 37.81 -1.88 -1.62
N GLU A 27 38.88 -2.45 -1.05
CA GLU A 27 38.92 -2.84 0.36
C GLU A 27 38.65 -1.63 1.27
N LYS A 28 39.24 -0.47 0.98
CA LYS A 28 38.93 0.75 1.73
C LYS A 28 37.45 1.14 1.61
N HIS A 29 36.87 1.13 0.42
CA HIS A 29 35.46 1.46 0.23
C HIS A 29 34.52 0.48 0.93
N VAL A 30 34.87 -0.81 0.95
CA VAL A 30 34.12 -1.83 1.70
C VAL A 30 34.20 -1.54 3.20
N GLN A 31 35.38 -1.19 3.72
CA GLN A 31 35.52 -0.79 5.12
C GLN A 31 34.71 0.47 5.45
N ASP A 32 34.77 1.50 4.61
CA ASP A 32 33.98 2.72 4.77
C ASP A 32 32.47 2.41 4.79
N LEU A 33 32.00 1.48 3.94
CA LEU A 33 30.62 1.02 3.92
C LEU A 33 30.24 0.26 5.19
N ILE A 34 31.09 -0.65 5.66
CA ILE A 34 30.86 -1.42 6.90
C ILE A 34 30.74 -0.46 8.10
N VAL A 35 31.65 0.50 8.20
CA VAL A 35 31.62 1.53 9.25
C VAL A 35 30.32 2.32 9.17
N TYR A 36 29.95 2.80 7.97
CA TYR A 36 28.71 3.57 7.80
C TYR A 36 27.47 2.79 8.22
N ILE A 37 27.32 1.53 7.78
CA ILE A 37 26.18 0.67 8.13
C ILE A 37 26.14 0.45 9.65
N THR A 38 27.28 0.14 10.26
CA THR A 38 27.34 -0.19 11.69
C THR A 38 27.05 1.02 12.58
N GLU A 39 27.49 2.21 12.18
CA GLU A 39 27.35 3.43 12.98
C GLU A 39 26.03 4.19 12.73
N ASN A 40 25.45 4.08 11.53
CA ASN A 40 24.31 4.93 11.12
C ASN A 40 23.03 4.16 10.83
N MET A 41 23.06 2.84 10.68
CA MET A 41 21.88 2.02 10.44
C MET A 41 21.56 1.16 11.65
N THR A 42 20.28 1.09 11.99
CA THR A 42 19.75 0.23 13.04
C THR A 42 19.36 -1.11 12.43
N ASN A 43 19.81 -2.21 13.05
CA ASN A 43 19.36 -3.54 12.69
C ASN A 43 17.86 -3.69 13.01
N PRO A 44 16.96 -3.83 12.02
CA PRO A 44 15.51 -3.87 12.24
C PRO A 44 15.01 -5.18 12.86
N PHE A 45 15.90 -6.15 13.09
CA PHE A 45 15.57 -7.45 13.69
C PHE A 45 16.11 -7.61 15.12
N ASP A 46 16.84 -6.63 15.65
CA ASP A 46 17.30 -6.63 17.04
C ASP A 46 16.21 -6.08 17.96
N VAL A 47 15.22 -6.92 18.25
CA VAL A 47 14.00 -6.57 18.98
C VAL A 47 14.23 -6.04 20.39
N ASP A 48 15.32 -6.46 21.03
CA ASP A 48 15.62 -6.10 22.42
C ASP A 48 16.26 -4.72 22.56
N ASN A 49 16.95 -4.24 21.51
CA ASN A 49 17.66 -2.97 21.50
C ASN A 49 17.07 -1.93 20.55
N HIS A 50 15.82 -2.12 20.11
CA HIS A 50 15.19 -1.18 19.19
C HIS A 50 14.91 0.19 19.86
N PRO A 51 15.31 1.30 19.21
CA PRO A 51 14.85 2.62 19.62
C PRO A 51 13.33 2.73 19.44
N ARG A 52 12.68 3.53 20.29
CA ARG A 52 11.24 3.84 20.19
C ARG A 52 10.96 4.84 19.06
N GLN A 53 11.43 4.53 17.85
CA GLN A 53 11.24 5.32 16.65
C GLN A 53 10.91 4.38 15.49
N LEU A 54 10.09 4.84 14.54
CA LEU A 54 9.83 4.07 13.33
C LEU A 54 11.10 3.95 12.47
N ILE A 55 11.43 2.73 12.04
CA ILE A 55 12.61 2.43 11.22
C ILE A 55 12.15 1.96 9.84
N ASN A 56 12.82 2.41 8.79
CA ASN A 56 12.68 1.80 7.48
C ASN A 56 13.45 0.48 7.44
N ILE A 57 12.72 -0.63 7.44
CA ILE A 57 13.29 -1.99 7.39
C ILE A 57 14.22 -2.25 6.20
N SER A 58 14.07 -1.51 5.10
CA SER A 58 14.89 -1.70 3.88
C SER A 58 16.23 -0.98 3.98
N THR A 59 16.30 0.10 4.77
CA THR A 59 17.49 0.96 4.84
C THR A 59 18.06 1.08 6.25
N GLY A 60 17.42 0.49 7.27
CA GLY A 60 17.83 0.59 8.69
C GLY A 60 17.81 2.02 9.25
N LEU A 61 17.28 3.00 8.51
CA LEU A 61 17.29 4.41 8.92
C LEU A 61 16.03 4.77 9.71
N HIS A 62 16.19 5.65 10.69
CA HIS A 62 15.07 6.22 11.43
C HIS A 62 14.20 7.11 10.53
N ALA A 63 12.89 7.00 10.69
CA ALA A 63 11.96 7.96 10.15
C ALA A 63 12.18 9.31 10.84
N SER A 64 12.17 10.40 10.07
CA SER A 64 12.11 11.73 10.66
C SER A 64 10.84 11.89 11.47
N HIS A 65 10.86 12.75 12.49
CA HIS A 65 9.71 13.00 13.37
C HIS A 65 8.39 13.24 12.61
N ASP A 66 8.41 14.07 11.57
CA ASP A 66 7.23 14.39 10.76
C ASP A 66 6.64 13.16 10.03
N ILE A 67 7.51 12.26 9.56
CA ILE A 67 7.11 11.03 8.88
C ILE A 67 6.53 10.06 9.90
N GLU A 68 7.20 9.92 11.04
CA GLU A 68 6.75 9.06 12.12
C GLU A 68 5.37 9.47 12.65
N GLU A 69 5.19 10.74 12.99
CA GLU A 69 3.90 11.28 13.46
C GLU A 69 2.82 11.09 12.40
N SER A 70 3.13 11.39 11.13
CA SER A 70 2.20 11.21 10.02
C SER A 70 1.76 9.75 9.88
N LEU A 71 2.68 8.79 10.00
CA LEU A 71 2.37 7.37 9.86
C LEU A 71 1.56 6.86 11.06
N LEU A 72 1.99 7.17 12.29
CA LEU A 72 1.29 6.76 13.51
C LEU A 72 -0.15 7.32 13.54
N LYS A 73 -0.32 8.60 13.20
CA LYS A 73 -1.65 9.23 13.12
C LYS A 73 -2.52 8.62 12.03
N SER A 74 -1.94 8.25 10.89
CA SER A 74 -2.66 7.59 9.80
C SER A 74 -3.13 6.20 10.22
N VAL A 75 -2.29 5.44 10.92
CA VAL A 75 -2.64 4.12 11.48
C VAL A 75 -3.78 4.26 12.48
N GLU A 76 -3.69 5.21 13.42
CA GLU A 76 -4.71 5.42 14.44
C GLU A 76 -6.05 5.85 13.84
N THR A 77 -6.01 6.78 12.88
CA THR A 77 -7.18 7.20 12.12
C THR A 77 -7.81 6.02 11.37
N GLY A 78 -6.98 5.17 10.75
CA GLY A 78 -7.42 3.97 10.06
C GLY A 78 -8.12 2.98 11.00
N ARG A 79 -7.54 2.72 12.17
CA ARG A 79 -8.12 1.85 13.20
C ARG A 79 -9.46 2.37 13.69
N THR A 80 -9.54 3.67 13.99
CA THR A 80 -10.77 4.33 14.46
C THR A 80 -11.88 4.21 13.41
N ARG A 81 -11.58 4.52 12.15
CA ARG A 81 -12.56 4.43 11.06
C ARG A 81 -12.98 2.99 10.77
N MET A 82 -12.07 2.03 10.86
CA MET A 82 -12.39 0.61 10.74
C MET A 82 -13.35 0.16 11.84
N LYS A 83 -13.07 0.54 13.09
CA LYS A 83 -13.95 0.24 14.23
C LYS A 83 -15.36 0.79 13.99
N ILE A 84 -15.47 2.07 13.62
CA ILE A 84 -16.75 2.70 13.28
C ILE A 84 -17.47 1.94 12.15
N PHE A 85 -16.75 1.58 11.09
CA PHE A 85 -17.32 0.83 9.97
C PHE A 85 -17.92 -0.51 10.42
N VAL A 86 -17.17 -1.30 11.20
CA VAL A 86 -17.63 -2.59 11.72
C VAL A 86 -18.85 -2.41 12.62
N GLU A 87 -18.78 -1.52 13.61
CA GLU A 87 -19.90 -1.26 14.54
C GLU A 87 -21.16 -0.76 13.82
N SER A 88 -20.98 0.11 12.82
CA SER A 88 -22.09 0.62 12.00
C SER A 88 -22.68 -0.44 11.07
N SER A 89 -21.87 -1.39 10.60
CA SER A 89 -22.33 -2.50 9.75
C SER A 89 -23.17 -3.54 10.51
N LEU A 90 -22.98 -3.64 11.83
CA LEU A 90 -23.70 -4.58 12.71
C LEU A 90 -25.08 -4.07 13.15
N SER A 91 -25.35 -2.77 13.04
CA SER A 91 -26.58 -2.15 13.52
C SER A 91 -27.66 -2.12 12.43
N THR A 92 -28.55 -3.11 12.40
CA THR A 92 -29.59 -3.34 11.37
C THR A 92 -30.48 -2.13 11.03
N ASP A 93 -30.66 -1.16 11.95
CA ASP A 93 -31.54 0.00 11.74
C ASP A 93 -30.84 1.30 11.26
N LYS A 94 -29.50 1.35 11.19
CA LYS A 94 -28.72 2.52 10.70
C LYS A 94 -27.62 2.17 9.68
N ALA A 95 -27.68 0.95 9.14
CA ALA A 95 -26.52 0.15 8.74
C ALA A 95 -25.74 0.62 7.50
N VAL A 96 -26.42 1.11 6.47
CA VAL A 96 -25.79 1.27 5.14
C VAL A 96 -25.33 2.71 4.89
N SER A 97 -26.10 3.71 5.28
CA SER A 97 -25.78 5.12 5.02
C SER A 97 -24.55 5.58 5.80
N THR A 98 -24.41 5.16 7.05
CA THR A 98 -23.26 5.46 7.92
C THR A 98 -21.99 4.79 7.38
N SER A 99 -22.07 3.49 7.07
CA SER A 99 -20.99 2.71 6.45
C SER A 99 -20.54 3.30 5.11
N LEU A 100 -21.48 3.76 4.29
CA LEU A 100 -21.18 4.46 3.03
C LEU A 100 -20.48 5.80 3.26
N SER A 101 -20.91 6.58 4.26
CA SER A 101 -20.27 7.86 4.58
C SER A 101 -18.84 7.63 5.04
N ALA A 102 -18.62 6.69 5.96
CA ALA A 102 -17.30 6.33 6.48
C ALA A 102 -16.38 5.81 5.37
N ALA A 103 -16.87 4.90 4.52
CA ALA A 103 -16.11 4.37 3.38
C ALA A 103 -15.75 5.47 2.37
N ARG A 104 -16.68 6.40 2.09
CA ARG A 104 -16.42 7.55 1.21
C ARG A 104 -15.29 8.43 1.78
N GLU A 105 -15.34 8.77 3.05
CA GLU A 105 -14.33 9.62 3.69
C GLU A 105 -12.95 8.96 3.71
N LEU A 106 -12.90 7.66 3.99
CA LEU A 106 -11.68 6.87 3.95
C LEU A 106 -11.04 6.88 2.56
N ILE A 107 -11.81 6.57 1.52
CA ILE A 107 -11.35 6.58 0.13
C ILE A 107 -11.01 8.00 -0.34
N SER A 108 -11.70 9.02 0.16
CA SER A 108 -11.31 10.40 -0.11
C SER A 108 -9.92 10.72 0.44
N SER A 109 -9.61 10.31 1.68
CA SER A 109 -8.31 10.56 2.31
C SER A 109 -7.14 9.79 1.70
N PHE A 110 -7.32 8.55 1.23
CA PHE A 110 -6.22 7.76 0.66
C PHE A 110 -5.65 8.30 -0.65
N TYR A 111 -6.42 9.12 -1.36
CA TYR A 111 -6.05 9.63 -2.67
C TYR A 111 -6.00 11.15 -2.68
N ASP A 112 -5.85 11.77 -1.51
CA ASP A 112 -5.57 13.20 -1.39
C ASP A 112 -4.09 13.41 -1.76
N PRO A 113 -3.76 14.00 -2.92
CA PRO A 113 -2.37 14.24 -3.27
C PRO A 113 -1.84 15.33 -2.31
N LYS A 114 -0.80 15.01 -1.52
CA LYS A 114 -0.20 15.95 -0.55
C LYS A 114 0.15 17.32 -1.18
N ASP A 115 0.42 17.35 -2.48
CA ASP A 115 0.80 18.55 -3.24
C ASP A 115 -0.39 19.35 -3.81
N MET A 116 -1.64 18.91 -3.61
CA MET A 116 -2.83 19.52 -4.21
C MET A 116 -4.00 19.76 -3.24
N LYS A 117 -3.69 19.81 -1.93
CA LYS A 117 -4.67 20.04 -0.84
C LYS A 117 -5.62 21.21 -1.11
N ASP A 118 -5.11 22.32 -1.66
CA ASP A 118 -5.95 23.51 -1.91
C ASP A 118 -6.78 23.40 -3.20
N LYS A 119 -6.35 22.60 -4.18
CA LYS A 119 -7.07 22.47 -5.45
C LYS A 119 -8.26 21.51 -5.35
N PHE A 120 -8.22 20.52 -4.46
CA PHE A 120 -9.22 19.45 -4.41
C PHE A 120 -10.17 19.50 -3.22
N ALA A 121 -9.92 20.36 -2.22
CA ALA A 121 -10.71 20.53 -0.99
C ALA A 121 -12.25 20.45 -1.18
N SER A 122 -12.81 21.09 -2.22
CA SER A 122 -14.25 21.09 -2.51
C SER A 122 -14.77 19.85 -3.25
N SER A 123 -13.89 19.11 -3.93
CA SER A 123 -14.20 17.89 -4.69
C SER A 123 -14.20 16.61 -3.86
N HIS A 124 -13.72 16.62 -2.60
CA HIS A 124 -13.71 15.43 -1.73
C HIS A 124 -15.10 14.99 -1.24
N VAL A 125 -16.10 15.88 -1.35
CA VAL A 125 -17.48 15.60 -0.97
C VAL A 125 -18.16 14.67 -1.99
N ASP A 126 -17.73 14.67 -3.26
CA ASP A 126 -18.36 13.89 -4.31
C ASP A 126 -17.34 13.00 -5.04
N LEU A 127 -17.43 11.68 -4.78
CA LEU A 127 -16.60 10.64 -5.42
C LEU A 127 -16.61 10.73 -6.93
N ASN A 128 -17.74 11.07 -7.56
CA ASN A 128 -17.82 11.15 -9.01
C ASN A 128 -17.07 12.39 -9.52
N LYS A 129 -17.24 13.55 -8.87
CA LYS A 129 -16.47 14.76 -9.21
C LYS A 129 -14.97 14.52 -9.05
N LEU A 130 -14.57 13.83 -7.98
CA LEU A 130 -13.18 13.48 -7.74
C LEU A 130 -12.64 12.50 -8.78
N ARG A 131 -13.42 11.47 -9.16
CA ARG A 131 -13.05 10.51 -10.22
C ARG A 131 -12.88 11.21 -11.57
N VAL A 132 -13.81 12.09 -11.96
CA VAL A 132 -13.71 12.89 -13.18
C VAL A 132 -12.45 13.75 -13.16
N LYS A 133 -12.21 14.45 -12.05
CA LYS A 133 -11.06 15.34 -11.93
C LYS A 133 -9.72 14.60 -11.97
N LEU A 134 -9.64 13.40 -11.38
CA LEU A 134 -8.48 12.50 -11.49
C LEU A 134 -8.29 11.99 -12.91
N ALA A 135 -9.37 11.62 -13.60
CA ALA A 135 -9.30 11.20 -15.01
C ALA A 135 -8.85 12.33 -15.94
N THR A 136 -9.14 13.58 -15.60
CA THR A 136 -8.71 14.76 -16.38
C THR A 136 -7.31 15.26 -16.01
N CYS A 137 -6.73 14.83 -14.88
CA CYS A 137 -5.41 15.26 -14.44
C CYS A 137 -4.34 14.19 -14.73
N LYS A 138 -3.46 14.48 -15.71
CA LYS A 138 -2.29 13.67 -16.12
C LYS A 138 -2.63 12.25 -16.61
N ASP A 139 -1.65 11.57 -17.23
CA ASP A 139 -1.68 10.15 -17.68
C ASP A 139 -1.89 9.15 -16.53
N THR A 140 -2.95 9.33 -15.76
CA THR A 140 -3.33 8.47 -14.67
C THR A 140 -3.95 7.22 -15.29
N SER A 141 -3.24 6.09 -15.18
CA SER A 141 -3.77 4.78 -15.59
C SER A 141 -5.20 4.60 -15.09
N LEU A 142 -6.11 4.14 -15.96
CA LEU A 142 -7.52 3.92 -15.64
C LEU A 142 -7.71 3.00 -14.41
N LEU A 143 -6.73 2.13 -14.14
CA LEU A 143 -6.68 1.25 -12.97
C LEU A 143 -6.53 2.00 -11.64
N ARG A 144 -6.03 3.24 -11.66
CA ARG A 144 -5.86 4.09 -10.47
C ARG A 144 -7.06 5.00 -10.20
N LEU A 145 -8.10 4.94 -11.04
CA LEU A 145 -9.31 5.73 -10.84
C LEU A 145 -10.16 5.15 -9.71
N LYS A 146 -10.55 6.02 -8.78
CA LYS A 146 -11.44 5.67 -7.66
C LYS A 146 -12.74 5.02 -8.15
N PRO A 147 -13.32 4.04 -7.44
CA PRO A 147 -14.63 3.52 -7.80
C PRO A 147 -15.66 4.65 -7.93
N SER A 148 -16.58 4.53 -8.90
CA SER A 148 -17.73 5.42 -8.99
C SER A 148 -18.59 5.31 -7.73
N LYS A 149 -19.41 6.32 -7.43
CA LYS A 149 -20.32 6.25 -6.26
C LYS A 149 -21.21 5.00 -6.27
N PRO A 150 -21.82 4.60 -7.40
CA PRO A 150 -22.52 3.32 -7.49
C PRO A 150 -21.60 2.14 -7.19
N ALA A 151 -20.40 2.09 -7.80
CA ALA A 151 -19.40 1.04 -7.55
C ALA A 151 -19.00 0.88 -6.11
N LEU A 152 -18.78 2.00 -5.42
CA LEU A 152 -18.50 1.97 -4.01
C LEU A 152 -19.69 1.42 -3.21
N LYS A 153 -20.92 1.80 -3.58
CA LYS A 153 -22.12 1.36 -2.87
C LYS A 153 -22.25 -0.15 -2.86
N GLU A 154 -22.20 -0.79 -4.02
CA GLU A 154 -22.36 -2.25 -4.08
C GLU A 154 -21.16 -2.99 -3.51
N HIS A 155 -19.97 -2.37 -3.52
CA HIS A 155 -18.81 -2.94 -2.83
C HIS A 155 -19.01 -2.94 -1.31
N VAL A 156 -19.43 -1.82 -0.74
CA VAL A 156 -19.75 -1.71 0.71
C VAL A 156 -20.83 -2.71 1.09
N LEU A 157 -21.92 -2.79 0.32
CA LEU A 157 -22.99 -3.76 0.57
C LEU A 157 -22.48 -5.20 0.59
N ARG A 158 -21.66 -5.60 -0.39
CA ARG A 158 -21.06 -6.94 -0.44
C ARG A 158 -20.12 -7.21 0.74
N SER A 159 -19.32 -6.24 1.14
CA SER A 159 -18.44 -6.36 2.31
C SER A 159 -19.25 -6.50 3.61
N CYS A 160 -20.37 -5.79 3.75
CA CYS A 160 -21.28 -5.95 4.88
C CYS A 160 -21.85 -7.39 4.94
N LEU A 161 -22.26 -7.95 3.81
CA LEU A 161 -22.72 -9.35 3.74
C LEU A 161 -21.61 -10.32 4.19
N GLN A 162 -20.40 -10.19 3.64
CA GLN A 162 -19.27 -11.05 3.99
C GLN A 162 -18.96 -10.98 5.49
N THR A 163 -18.97 -9.77 6.05
CA THR A 163 -18.73 -9.54 7.48
C THR A 163 -19.80 -10.21 8.33
N ASN A 164 -21.08 -10.06 7.95
CA ASN A 164 -22.19 -10.67 8.69
C ASN A 164 -22.16 -12.20 8.64
N ILE A 165 -21.76 -12.79 7.49
CA ILE A 165 -21.56 -14.25 7.36
C ILE A 165 -20.45 -14.72 8.31
N TRP A 166 -19.29 -14.06 8.28
CA TRP A 166 -18.16 -14.44 9.14
C TRP A 166 -18.48 -14.26 10.62
N MET A 167 -19.17 -13.19 10.99
CA MET A 167 -19.56 -12.95 12.37
C MET A 167 -20.58 -13.97 12.87
N SER A 168 -21.40 -14.53 11.98
CA SER A 168 -22.42 -15.52 12.33
C SER A 168 -21.97 -16.96 12.15
N SER A 169 -20.72 -17.21 11.74
CA SER A 169 -20.22 -18.55 11.41
C SER A 169 -20.09 -19.48 12.63
N HIS A 170 -20.14 -18.92 13.84
CA HIS A 170 -20.09 -19.66 15.09
C HIS A 170 -21.47 -20.15 15.56
N LEU A 171 -22.54 -19.67 14.93
CA LEU A 171 -23.92 -20.07 15.25
C LEU A 171 -24.26 -21.33 14.46
N ASP A 172 -24.91 -22.29 15.12
CA ASP A 172 -25.38 -23.53 14.47
C ASP A 172 -26.46 -23.22 13.40
N HIS A 173 -27.30 -22.21 13.67
CA HIS A 173 -28.36 -21.74 12.78
C HIS A 173 -28.36 -20.20 12.67
N PRO A 174 -27.49 -19.61 11.83
CA PRO A 174 -27.48 -18.17 11.63
C PRO A 174 -28.75 -17.70 10.91
N ASN A 175 -29.19 -16.46 11.21
CA ASN A 175 -30.31 -15.86 10.50
C ASN A 175 -30.02 -15.81 8.99
N PRO A 176 -31.01 -16.11 8.12
CA PRO A 176 -30.80 -16.10 6.68
C PRO A 176 -30.51 -14.69 6.20
N LEU A 177 -29.28 -14.46 5.74
CA LEU A 177 -28.89 -13.24 5.05
C LEU A 177 -29.23 -13.39 3.57
N PHE A 178 -29.88 -12.38 3.01
CA PHE A 178 -30.32 -12.41 1.63
C PHE A 178 -29.37 -11.64 0.73
N PRO A 179 -28.60 -12.30 -0.16
CA PRO A 179 -27.59 -11.61 -0.98
C PRO A 179 -28.16 -10.44 -1.81
N TYR A 180 -29.44 -10.50 -2.18
CA TYR A 180 -30.09 -9.47 -2.97
C TYR A 180 -30.25 -8.11 -2.26
N GLU A 181 -30.17 -8.09 -0.93
CA GLU A 181 -30.14 -6.85 -0.14
C GLU A 181 -28.72 -6.27 -0.05
N TYR A 182 -27.72 -7.03 -0.49
CA TYR A 182 -26.29 -6.72 -0.34
C TYR A 182 -25.54 -6.65 -1.68
N GLY A 183 -26.21 -6.11 -2.71
CA GLY A 183 -25.59 -5.80 -4.00
C GLY A 183 -25.42 -6.99 -4.95
N TRP A 184 -26.29 -7.98 -4.79
CA TRP A 184 -26.49 -9.07 -5.74
C TRP A 184 -27.88 -8.96 -6.38
N LYS A 185 -28.05 -9.48 -7.59
CA LYS A 185 -29.35 -9.61 -8.26
C LYS A 185 -29.69 -11.09 -8.40
N LYS A 186 -30.99 -11.40 -8.43
CA LYS A 186 -31.47 -12.76 -8.67
C LYS A 186 -31.29 -13.11 -10.15
N SER A 187 -30.60 -14.21 -10.43
CA SER A 187 -30.38 -14.76 -11.78
C SER A 187 -30.80 -16.23 -11.83
N SER A 188 -30.97 -16.77 -13.04
CA SER A 188 -31.32 -18.18 -13.26
C SER A 188 -30.25 -19.14 -12.74
N HIS A 189 -29.00 -18.68 -12.65
CA HIS A 189 -27.85 -19.49 -12.21
C HIS A 189 -27.40 -19.21 -10.78
N GLY A 190 -28.14 -18.38 -10.03
CA GLY A 190 -27.78 -17.98 -8.66
C GLY A 190 -27.76 -16.46 -8.46
N PRO A 191 -27.16 -15.96 -7.38
CA PRO A 191 -26.95 -14.53 -7.19
C PRO A 191 -25.84 -14.02 -8.11
N ASP A 192 -26.17 -13.09 -9.00
CA ASP A 192 -25.19 -12.40 -9.84
C ASP A 192 -24.80 -11.05 -9.20
N PRO A 193 -23.53 -10.61 -9.30
CA PRO A 193 -23.16 -9.30 -8.77
C PRO A 193 -23.84 -8.19 -9.55
N VAL A 194 -24.27 -7.14 -8.86
CA VAL A 194 -24.72 -5.90 -9.52
C VAL A 194 -23.50 -5.13 -9.98
N TYR A 195 -23.33 -5.05 -11.30
CA TYR A 195 -22.37 -4.19 -11.98
C TYR A 195 -23.13 -3.01 -12.61
N PHE A 196 -22.48 -1.85 -12.63
CA PHE A 196 -22.98 -0.57 -13.19
C PHE A 196 -22.36 -0.33 -14.55
#